data_AF-A0A1S3K1Z2-F1
#
_entry.id   AF-A0A1S3K1Z2-F1
#
_cell.length_a   1.000
_cell.length_b   1.000
_cell.length_c   1.000
_cell.angle_alpha   90.00
_cell.angle_beta   90.00
_cell.angle_gamma   90.00
#
_symmetry.space_group_name_H-M   'P 1'
#
loop_
_entity.id
_entity.type
_entity.pdbx_description
1 polymer ?
#
loop_
_entity_poly.entity_id
_entity_poly.type
_entity_poly.pdbx_seq_one_letter_code
_entity_poly.pdbx_strand_id
1 'polypeptide(L)'
;MALLTQQAEEDEHYILVAKMDNARTMSNILKAIHFKETATVFASERGLKVTVEDAKCVQANAFLQAEVFQEFIIKEEQATFKINLTVLLDCLNIFGSSSNPGVTAALKMCYGGYGSPLKLMLEEEGVLTDCSIKTLEPDDTLDFNFSSANVINKIIMKSECLKEAFNELDMTSEVLQIVMSPDRPYFRLSTFGNAGSTHSDFSKDSDMMEAFNCAQTQTNRYKVSLIKPSVKALASSVRVSIRTDNRGFLSLQFMIKLDDGQVCFVEYYCVPDEDLAEEYDD
;
A
#
# COMPACT_ATOMS: atom_id res chain seq x y z
N MET A 1 -5.09 -1.78 40.28
CA MET A 1 -3.85 -2.58 40.29
C MET A 1 -4.06 -4.00 39.76
N ALA A 2 -5.16 -4.71 40.05
CA ALA A 2 -5.33 -6.10 39.64
C ALA A 2 -5.61 -6.35 38.12
N LEU A 3 -6.30 -5.44 37.42
CA LEU A 3 -6.59 -5.59 35.98
C LEU A 3 -5.34 -5.39 35.09
N LEU A 4 -4.45 -4.46 35.45
CA LEU A 4 -3.20 -4.22 34.72
C LEU A 4 -2.22 -5.39 34.87
N THR A 5 -2.20 -6.07 36.02
CA THR A 5 -1.37 -7.27 36.24
C THR A 5 -1.90 -8.49 35.49
N GLN A 6 -3.22 -8.65 35.34
CA GLN A 6 -3.80 -9.74 34.53
C GLN A 6 -3.56 -9.53 33.02
N GLN A 7 -3.65 -8.29 32.53
CA GLN A 7 -3.31 -7.99 31.14
C GLN A 7 -1.83 -8.23 30.82
N ALA A 8 -0.92 -8.00 31.78
CA ALA A 8 0.51 -8.25 31.61
C ALA A 8 0.86 -9.75 31.54
N GLU A 9 0.20 -10.61 32.34
CA GLU A 9 0.40 -12.07 32.28
C GLU A 9 -0.19 -12.70 31.00
N GLU A 10 -1.30 -12.17 30.47
CA GLU A 10 -1.83 -12.60 29.17
C GLU A 10 -0.92 -12.22 28.00
N ASP A 11 -0.20 -11.10 28.10
CA ASP A 11 0.72 -10.62 27.06
C ASP A 11 2.00 -11.46 26.95
N GLU A 12 2.36 -12.23 27.98
CA GLU A 12 3.49 -13.16 27.94
C GLU A 12 3.30 -14.29 26.91
N HIS A 13 2.07 -14.61 26.54
CA HIS A 13 1.77 -15.71 25.63
C HIS A 13 1.76 -15.29 24.15
N TYR A 14 1.80 -13.99 23.85
CA TYR A 14 1.80 -13.50 22.48
C TYR A 14 3.22 -13.31 21.96
N ILE A 15 3.47 -13.76 20.73
CA ILE A 15 4.74 -13.49 20.05
C ILE A 15 4.77 -12.09 19.43
N LEU A 16 3.61 -11.50 19.18
CA LEU A 16 3.45 -10.14 18.68
C LEU A 16 2.38 -9.41 19.52
N VAL A 17 2.74 -8.24 20.04
CA VAL A 17 1.84 -7.29 20.70
C VAL A 17 2.07 -5.91 20.08
N ALA A 18 1.02 -5.27 19.59
CA ALA A 18 1.09 -3.93 19.02
C ALA A 18 -0.06 -3.06 19.56
N LYS A 19 0.23 -1.83 20.02
CA LYS A 19 -0.76 -0.90 20.57
C LYS A 19 -0.71 0.47 19.90
N MET A 20 -1.86 1.06 19.65
CA MET A 20 -2.00 2.43 19.13
C MET A 20 -3.26 3.11 19.68
N ASP A 21 -3.20 4.42 19.93
CA ASP A 21 -4.38 5.21 20.36
C ASP A 21 -5.41 5.44 19.26
N ASN A 22 -5.03 5.20 18.01
CA ASN A 22 -5.86 5.52 16.86
C ASN A 22 -5.82 4.40 15.81
N ALA A 23 -6.75 3.46 15.93
CA ALA A 23 -6.97 2.37 14.98
C ALA A 23 -7.17 2.85 13.52
N ARG A 24 -7.63 4.11 13.35
CA ARG A 24 -7.82 4.74 12.04
C ARG A 24 -6.52 4.85 11.25
N THR A 25 -5.40 5.05 11.93
CA THR A 25 -4.08 5.09 11.30
C THR A 25 -3.83 3.80 10.52
N MET A 26 -3.98 2.64 11.19
CA MET A 26 -3.84 1.35 10.54
C MET A 26 -4.92 1.13 9.48
N SER A 27 -6.18 1.44 9.76
CA SER A 27 -7.28 1.19 8.84
C SER A 27 -7.14 2.00 7.53
N ASN A 28 -6.70 3.25 7.59
CA ASN A 28 -6.48 4.10 6.42
C ASN A 28 -5.34 3.58 5.54
N ILE A 29 -4.24 3.15 6.16
CA ILE A 29 -3.09 2.58 5.45
C ILE A 29 -3.45 1.24 4.79
N LEU A 30 -4.22 0.39 5.48
CA LEU A 30 -4.65 -0.89 4.92
C LEU A 30 -5.71 -0.74 3.81
N LYS A 31 -6.60 0.25 3.91
CA LYS A 31 -7.54 0.59 2.83
C LYS A 31 -6.82 0.96 1.53
N ALA A 32 -5.63 1.56 1.63
CA ALA A 32 -4.83 1.95 0.47
C ALA A 32 -4.36 0.76 -0.38
N ILE A 33 -4.28 -0.44 0.20
CA ILE A 33 -3.86 -1.69 -0.48
C ILE A 33 -4.99 -2.72 -0.61
N HIS A 34 -6.22 -2.38 -0.22
CA HIS A 34 -7.33 -3.33 -0.19
C HIS A 34 -7.98 -3.50 -1.56
N PHE A 35 -7.51 -4.45 -2.35
CA PHE A 35 -8.13 -4.88 -3.61
C PHE A 35 -8.30 -6.40 -3.73
N LYS A 36 -7.88 -7.15 -2.71
CA LYS A 36 -8.22 -8.56 -2.50
C LYS A 36 -8.72 -8.77 -1.09
N GLU A 37 -9.43 -9.87 -0.92
CA GLU A 37 -10.00 -10.27 0.36
C GLU A 37 -8.94 -10.68 1.38
N THR A 38 -7.81 -11.22 0.94
CA THR A 38 -6.76 -11.72 1.83
C THR A 38 -5.45 -10.96 1.66
N ALA A 39 -4.66 -10.91 2.73
CA ALA A 39 -3.34 -10.30 2.75
C ALA A 39 -2.37 -11.13 3.61
N THR A 40 -1.10 -11.12 3.25
CA THR A 40 -0.01 -11.70 4.05
C THR A 40 0.57 -10.61 4.94
N VAL A 41 0.70 -10.89 6.23
CA VAL A 41 1.27 -9.99 7.24
C VAL A 41 2.63 -10.51 7.64
N PHE A 42 3.63 -9.65 7.57
CA PHE A 42 4.98 -9.88 8.05
C PHE A 42 5.25 -8.93 9.21
N ALA A 43 5.52 -9.48 10.38
CA ALA A 43 5.94 -8.73 11.56
C ALA A 43 7.42 -8.97 11.81
N SER A 44 8.16 -7.90 12.12
CA SER A 44 9.58 -7.92 12.51
C SER A 44 9.83 -6.80 13.50
N GLU A 45 11.03 -6.71 14.09
CA GLU A 45 11.40 -5.59 14.99
C GLU A 45 11.22 -4.20 14.35
N ARG A 46 11.23 -4.11 13.02
CA ARG A 46 11.02 -2.85 12.28
C ARG A 46 9.56 -2.42 12.17
N GLY A 47 8.61 -3.31 12.47
CA GLY A 47 7.18 -3.05 12.35
C GLY A 47 6.44 -4.10 11.51
N LEU A 48 5.30 -3.70 10.95
CA LEU A 48 4.39 -4.55 10.18
C LEU A 48 4.42 -4.20 8.69
N LYS A 49 4.67 -5.20 7.86
CA LYS A 49 4.45 -5.13 6.42
C LYS A 49 3.22 -5.97 6.08
N VAL A 50 2.25 -5.37 5.39
CA VAL A 50 1.06 -6.08 4.88
C VAL A 50 1.11 -6.09 3.36
N THR A 51 1.04 -7.27 2.78
CA THR A 51 1.20 -7.51 1.35
C THR A 51 -0.07 -8.10 0.75
N VAL A 52 -0.51 -7.52 -0.37
CA VAL A 52 -1.64 -7.99 -1.17
C VAL A 52 -1.17 -8.21 -2.60
N GLU A 53 -1.51 -9.35 -3.19
CA GLU A 53 -1.07 -9.73 -4.54
C GLU A 53 -2.27 -10.05 -5.44
N ASP A 54 -2.13 -9.77 -6.74
CA ASP A 54 -3.08 -10.19 -7.76
C ASP A 54 -2.37 -10.76 -9.00
N ALA A 55 -2.84 -11.94 -9.43
CA ALA A 55 -2.47 -12.61 -10.68
C ALA A 55 -0.95 -12.75 -10.95
N LYS A 56 -0.12 -12.66 -9.91
CA LYS A 56 1.34 -12.53 -10.02
C LYS A 56 1.84 -11.33 -10.84
N CYS A 57 0.96 -10.39 -11.14
CA CYS A 57 1.27 -9.21 -11.95
C CYS A 57 1.37 -7.95 -11.09
N VAL A 58 0.61 -7.88 -9.99
CA VAL A 58 0.64 -6.74 -9.06
C VAL A 58 0.85 -7.21 -7.64
N GLN A 59 1.67 -6.44 -6.92
CA GLN A 59 1.82 -6.54 -5.48
C GLN A 59 1.73 -5.14 -4.86
N ALA A 60 0.95 -5.02 -3.80
CA ALA A 60 0.90 -3.83 -2.98
C ALA A 60 1.39 -4.13 -1.57
N ASN A 61 2.23 -3.26 -1.03
CA ASN A 61 2.82 -3.37 0.29
C ASN A 61 2.48 -2.11 1.08
N ALA A 62 1.89 -2.28 2.26
CA ALA A 62 1.78 -1.23 3.26
C ALA A 62 2.76 -1.52 4.39
N PHE A 63 3.57 -0.53 4.76
CA PHE A 63 4.52 -0.68 5.87
C PHE A 63 4.21 0.31 6.99
N LEU A 64 3.91 -0.24 8.16
CA LEU A 64 3.77 0.49 9.42
C LEU A 64 5.02 0.24 10.25
N GLN A 65 5.84 1.29 10.42
CA GLN A 65 7.03 1.25 11.25
C GLN A 65 6.67 1.03 12.72
N ALA A 66 7.57 0.40 13.49
CA ALA A 66 7.35 0.13 14.92
C ALA A 66 7.05 1.42 15.71
N GLU A 67 7.62 2.54 15.31
CA GLU A 67 7.46 3.86 15.92
C GLU A 67 6.06 4.48 15.74
N VAL A 68 5.24 3.93 14.83
CA VAL A 68 3.82 4.30 14.68
C VAL A 68 2.98 3.74 15.84
N PHE A 69 3.48 2.70 16.49
CA PHE A 69 2.84 2.08 17.64
C PHE A 69 3.42 2.66 18.93
N GLN A 70 2.58 2.76 19.95
CA GLN A 70 3.04 3.12 21.30
C GLN A 70 3.79 1.99 21.97
N GLU A 71 3.37 0.78 21.65
CA GLU A 71 3.99 -0.44 22.11
C GLU A 71 4.03 -1.38 20.92
N PHE A 72 5.23 -1.86 20.60
CA PHE A 72 5.43 -2.85 19.56
C PHE A 72 6.45 -3.87 20.08
N ILE A 73 5.98 -5.08 20.34
CA ILE A 73 6.78 -6.17 20.89
C ILE A 73 6.67 -7.34 19.92
N ILE A 74 7.81 -7.84 19.47
CA ILE A 74 7.92 -9.12 18.79
C ILE A 74 8.97 -9.96 19.50
N LYS A 75 8.63 -11.20 19.87
CA LYS A 75 9.52 -12.10 20.63
C LYS A 75 10.38 -12.99 19.72
N GLU A 76 9.97 -13.14 18.47
CA GLU A 76 10.67 -13.87 17.42
C GLU A 76 11.31 -12.90 16.43
N GLU A 77 12.30 -13.36 15.65
CA GLU A 77 12.95 -12.52 14.63
C GLU A 77 11.94 -12.00 13.58
N GLN A 78 11.01 -12.87 13.21
CA GLN A 78 9.91 -12.53 12.32
C GLN A 78 8.72 -13.46 12.54
N ALA A 79 7.52 -12.94 12.33
CA ALA A 79 6.29 -13.72 12.29
C ALA A 79 5.55 -13.45 10.97
N THR A 80 5.09 -14.51 10.31
CA THR A 80 4.36 -14.39 9.04
C THR A 80 3.06 -15.18 9.12
N PHE A 81 1.96 -14.54 8.73
CA PHE A 81 0.64 -15.18 8.71
C PHE A 81 -0.26 -14.48 7.68
N LYS A 82 -1.22 -15.23 7.12
CA LYS A 82 -2.21 -14.68 6.20
C LYS A 82 -3.54 -14.43 6.91
N ILE A 83 -4.26 -13.39 6.52
CA ILE A 83 -5.55 -13.01 7.11
C ILE A 83 -6.55 -12.57 6.05
N ASN A 84 -7.84 -12.61 6.41
CA ASN A 84 -8.87 -11.91 5.66
C ASN A 84 -8.76 -10.40 5.96
N LEU A 85 -8.23 -9.65 4.99
CA LEU A 85 -8.03 -8.21 5.07
C LEU A 85 -9.35 -7.46 5.13
N THR A 86 -10.40 -7.95 4.46
CA THR A 86 -11.74 -7.35 4.54
C THR A 86 -12.26 -7.42 5.97
N VAL A 87 -12.21 -8.60 6.60
CA VAL A 87 -12.63 -8.78 8.00
C VAL A 87 -11.78 -7.95 8.95
N LEU A 88 -10.46 -7.89 8.75
CA LEU A 88 -9.59 -7.01 9.54
C LEU A 88 -10.04 -5.55 9.44
N LEU A 89 -10.30 -5.06 8.22
CA LEU A 89 -10.78 -3.70 8.01
C LEU A 89 -12.14 -3.46 8.65
N ASP A 90 -13.07 -4.41 8.58
CA ASP A 90 -14.37 -4.30 9.23
C ASP A 90 -14.22 -4.18 10.76
N CYS A 91 -13.36 -5.02 11.36
CA CYS A 91 -13.05 -4.95 12.79
C CYS A 91 -12.40 -3.62 13.18
N LEU A 92 -11.44 -3.13 12.41
CA LEU A 92 -10.77 -1.84 12.65
C LEU A 92 -11.71 -0.63 12.52
N ASN A 93 -12.84 -0.78 11.83
CA ASN A 93 -13.84 0.27 11.65
C ASN A 93 -15.16 -0.02 12.39
N ILE A 94 -15.14 -0.87 13.43
CA ILE A 94 -16.37 -1.28 14.15
C ILE A 94 -17.13 -0.11 14.77
N PHE A 95 -16.42 0.91 15.24
CA PHE A 95 -17.00 2.15 15.78
C PHE A 95 -17.38 3.18 14.70
N GLY A 96 -17.23 2.81 13.43
CA GLY A 96 -17.56 3.65 12.27
C GLY A 96 -16.39 4.52 11.78
N SER A 97 -16.55 5.08 10.58
CA SER A 97 -15.55 5.96 9.96
C SER A 97 -15.73 7.44 10.33
N SER A 98 -16.89 7.82 10.85
CA SER A 98 -17.21 9.17 11.31
C SER A 98 -16.99 9.27 12.83
N SER A 99 -15.76 9.59 13.25
CA SER A 99 -15.55 9.94 14.64
C SER A 99 -15.79 11.44 14.84
N ASN A 100 -16.32 11.81 16.00
CA ASN A 100 -16.33 13.20 16.40
C ASN A 100 -14.88 13.71 16.46
N PRO A 101 -14.59 14.96 16.07
CA PRO A 101 -13.25 15.52 16.19
C PRO A 101 -12.71 15.35 17.62
N GLY A 102 -11.59 14.64 17.76
CA GLY A 102 -10.96 14.37 19.06
C GLY A 102 -11.31 13.02 19.70
N VAL A 103 -12.24 12.23 19.13
CA VAL A 103 -12.51 10.86 19.57
C VAL A 103 -11.78 9.88 18.64
N THR A 104 -10.96 9.01 19.22
CA THR A 104 -10.26 7.93 18.52
C THR A 104 -10.47 6.62 19.25
N ALA A 105 -10.55 5.53 18.47
CA ALA A 105 -10.55 4.19 19.01
C ALA A 105 -9.11 3.70 19.22
N ALA A 106 -8.75 3.41 20.47
CA ALA A 106 -7.51 2.73 20.78
C ALA A 106 -7.57 1.28 20.30
N LEU A 107 -6.44 0.72 19.90
CA LEU A 107 -6.30 -0.64 19.40
C LEU A 107 -5.12 -1.32 20.10
N LYS A 108 -5.38 -2.54 20.58
CA LYS A 108 -4.36 -3.53 20.94
C LYS A 108 -4.52 -4.75 20.04
N MET A 109 -3.45 -5.12 19.36
CA MET A 109 -3.37 -6.29 18.49
C MET A 109 -2.42 -7.32 19.10
N CYS A 110 -2.84 -8.58 19.10
CA CYS A 110 -2.11 -9.68 19.72
C CYS A 110 -2.13 -10.93 18.84
N TYR A 111 -0.98 -11.57 18.67
CA TYR A 111 -0.86 -12.81 17.91
C TYR A 111 -0.01 -13.83 18.68
N GLY A 112 -0.58 -15.01 18.90
CA GLY A 112 0.00 -16.09 19.71
C GLY A 112 0.98 -17.00 18.97
N GLY A 113 1.29 -16.71 17.70
CA GLY A 113 2.14 -17.55 16.86
C GLY A 113 1.34 -18.53 16.00
N TYR A 114 2.07 -19.41 15.31
CA TYR A 114 1.50 -20.31 14.31
C TYR A 114 0.28 -21.10 14.85
N GLY A 115 -0.80 -21.14 14.08
CA GLY A 115 -2.06 -21.78 14.46
C GLY A 115 -2.98 -20.96 15.38
N SER A 116 -2.51 -19.82 15.92
CA SER A 116 -3.35 -18.93 16.75
C SER A 116 -4.10 -17.90 15.90
N PRO A 117 -5.28 -17.41 16.34
CA PRO A 117 -5.94 -16.29 15.70
C PRO A 117 -5.22 -14.96 15.98
N LEU A 118 -5.45 -13.96 15.14
CA LEU A 118 -5.15 -12.57 15.42
C LEU A 118 -6.25 -11.98 16.31
N LYS A 119 -5.90 -11.55 17.52
CA LYS A 119 -6.83 -10.89 18.44
C LYS A 119 -6.71 -9.38 18.32
N LEU A 120 -7.84 -8.68 18.29
CA LEU A 120 -7.92 -7.23 18.35
C LEU A 120 -8.78 -6.85 19.55
N MET A 121 -8.31 -5.92 20.37
CA MET A 121 -9.07 -5.30 21.44
C MET A 121 -9.15 -3.82 21.09
N LEU A 122 -10.35 -3.32 20.83
CA LEU A 122 -10.59 -1.91 20.53
C LEU A 122 -11.35 -1.24 21.66
N GLU A 123 -10.98 0.01 21.98
CA GLU A 123 -11.65 0.82 22.99
C GLU A 123 -11.98 2.21 22.44
N GLU A 124 -13.25 2.60 22.49
CA GLU A 124 -13.70 3.97 22.18
C GLU A 124 -14.69 4.43 23.26
N GLU A 125 -14.40 5.55 23.92
CA GLU A 125 -15.24 6.13 25.00
C GLU A 125 -15.68 5.12 26.08
N GLY A 126 -14.78 4.19 26.45
CA GLY A 126 -15.02 3.15 27.46
C GLY A 126 -15.82 1.94 26.97
N VAL A 127 -16.22 1.91 25.69
CA VAL A 127 -16.81 0.73 25.05
C VAL A 127 -15.68 -0.15 24.51
N LEU A 128 -15.63 -1.40 24.96
CA LEU A 128 -14.64 -2.39 24.56
C LEU A 128 -15.21 -3.36 23.54
N THR A 129 -14.43 -3.65 22.49
CA THR A 129 -14.75 -4.68 21.48
C THR A 129 -13.57 -5.62 21.29
N ASP A 130 -13.82 -6.92 21.46
CA ASP A 130 -12.85 -7.98 21.20
C ASP A 130 -13.17 -8.70 19.89
N CYS A 131 -12.20 -8.76 18.98
CA CYS A 131 -12.28 -9.51 17.73
C CYS A 131 -11.26 -10.65 17.72
N SER A 132 -11.65 -11.80 17.17
CA SER A 132 -10.77 -12.96 16.98
C SER A 132 -10.82 -13.39 15.53
N ILE A 133 -9.78 -13.04 14.77
CA ILE A 133 -9.69 -13.27 13.33
C ILE A 133 -8.81 -14.51 13.09
N LYS A 134 -9.36 -15.50 12.40
CA LYS A 134 -8.60 -16.70 12.04
C LYS A 134 -7.45 -16.33 11.10
N THR A 135 -6.26 -16.84 11.41
CA THR A 135 -5.10 -16.79 10.52
C THR A 135 -5.10 -17.99 9.58
N LEU A 136 -4.45 -17.83 8.45
CA LEU A 136 -4.24 -18.83 7.42
C LEU A 136 -2.73 -19.02 7.22
N GLU A 137 -2.37 -20.15 6.62
CA GLU A 137 -1.00 -20.40 6.19
C GLU A 137 -0.62 -19.39 5.08
N PRO A 138 0.54 -18.72 5.19
CA PRO A 138 1.00 -17.79 4.16
C PRO A 138 1.38 -18.53 2.89
N ASP A 139 1.00 -17.97 1.74
CA ASP A 139 1.50 -18.41 0.44
C ASP A 139 2.89 -17.80 0.18
N ASP A 140 3.63 -18.39 -0.77
CA ASP A 140 4.85 -17.78 -1.30
C ASP A 140 4.55 -16.40 -1.88
N THR A 141 5.12 -15.36 -1.29
CA THR A 141 5.01 -13.98 -1.81
C THR A 141 6.03 -13.73 -2.90
N LEU A 142 5.64 -12.96 -3.90
CA LEU A 142 6.50 -12.59 -5.01
C LEU A 142 7.60 -11.63 -4.55
N ASP A 143 8.83 -11.93 -4.97
CA ASP A 143 9.92 -10.97 -4.91
C ASP A 143 10.15 -10.39 -6.30
N PHE A 144 9.69 -9.16 -6.52
CA PHE A 144 9.92 -8.43 -7.77
C PHE A 144 11.40 -8.08 -7.99
N ASN A 145 12.23 -8.18 -6.95
CA ASN A 145 13.65 -7.81 -6.93
C ASN A 145 13.89 -6.43 -7.57
N PHE A 146 13.08 -5.44 -7.16
CA PHE A 146 13.14 -4.09 -7.70
C PHE A 146 14.28 -3.30 -7.04
N SER A 147 15.50 -3.58 -7.48
CA SER A 147 16.70 -2.92 -6.96
C SER A 147 16.83 -1.49 -7.47
N SER A 148 17.20 -0.56 -6.57
CA SER A 148 17.51 0.83 -6.93
C SER A 148 18.61 0.95 -7.98
N ALA A 149 19.51 -0.04 -8.09
CA ALA A 149 20.57 -0.08 -9.08
C ALA A 149 20.06 -0.29 -10.53
N ASN A 150 18.85 -0.83 -10.69
CA ASN A 150 18.26 -1.14 -12.00
C ASN A 150 17.25 -0.09 -12.47
N VAL A 151 17.02 0.97 -11.68
CA VAL A 151 16.06 2.02 -12.00
C VAL A 151 16.60 2.89 -13.13
N ILE A 152 15.85 2.97 -14.23
CA ILE A 152 16.19 3.77 -15.41
C ILE A 152 15.61 5.17 -15.30
N ASN A 153 14.32 5.26 -14.95
CA ASN A 153 13.61 6.52 -14.82
C ASN A 153 12.99 6.63 -13.43
N LYS A 154 13.09 7.82 -12.84
CA LYS A 154 12.50 8.16 -11.55
C LYS A 154 11.88 9.55 -11.62
N ILE A 155 10.64 9.64 -11.17
CA ILE A 155 9.89 10.90 -11.01
C ILE A 155 9.36 10.96 -9.58
N ILE A 156 9.45 12.13 -8.95
CA ILE A 156 8.74 12.43 -7.71
C ILE A 156 7.86 13.64 -7.96
N MET A 157 6.59 13.53 -7.64
CA MET A 157 5.61 14.61 -7.82
C MET A 157 4.60 14.66 -6.69
N LYS A 158 3.90 15.80 -6.56
CA LYS A 158 2.77 15.94 -5.66
C LYS A 158 1.63 15.04 -6.09
N SER A 159 1.04 14.31 -5.14
CA SER A 159 0.03 13.28 -5.44
C SER A 159 -1.27 13.85 -6.01
N GLU A 160 -1.61 15.10 -5.70
CA GLU A 160 -2.85 15.76 -6.15
C GLU A 160 -3.04 15.72 -7.67
N CYS A 161 -1.97 16.00 -8.43
CA CYS A 161 -2.03 16.08 -9.89
C CYS A 161 -2.15 14.68 -10.52
N LEU A 162 -1.43 13.69 -9.95
CA LEU A 162 -1.53 12.30 -10.45
C LEU A 162 -2.87 11.67 -10.10
N LYS A 163 -3.47 12.05 -8.97
CA LYS A 163 -4.79 11.59 -8.53
C LYS A 163 -5.89 12.00 -9.53
N GLU A 164 -5.86 13.23 -10.02
CA GLU A 164 -6.79 13.71 -11.04
C GLU A 164 -6.67 12.88 -12.33
N ALA A 165 -5.44 12.76 -12.86
CA ALA A 165 -5.20 11.97 -14.06
C ALA A 165 -5.59 10.49 -13.91
N PHE A 166 -5.33 9.88 -12.74
CA PHE A 166 -5.72 8.49 -12.49
C PHE A 166 -7.25 8.31 -12.32
N ASN A 167 -7.96 9.34 -11.86
CA ASN A 167 -9.42 9.32 -11.77
C ASN A 167 -10.07 9.45 -13.15
N GLU A 168 -9.43 10.18 -14.07
CA GLU A 168 -9.88 10.41 -15.45
C GLU A 168 -9.49 9.31 -16.44
N LEU A 169 -8.75 8.28 -16.01
CA LEU A 169 -8.39 7.15 -16.88
C LEU A 169 -9.62 6.50 -17.50
N ASP A 170 -9.60 6.33 -18.82
CA ASP A 170 -10.64 5.62 -19.55
C ASP A 170 -10.60 4.13 -19.19
N MET A 171 -11.57 3.69 -18.39
CA MET A 171 -11.71 2.31 -17.94
C MET A 171 -12.19 1.34 -19.04
N THR A 172 -12.56 1.84 -20.22
CA THR A 172 -12.79 0.99 -21.40
C THR A 172 -11.49 0.56 -22.07
N SER A 173 -10.36 1.22 -21.74
CA SER A 173 -9.05 0.79 -22.19
C SER A 173 -8.54 -0.40 -21.36
N GLU A 174 -7.96 -1.38 -22.03
CA GLU A 174 -7.31 -2.51 -21.38
C GLU A 174 -5.97 -2.11 -20.74
N VAL A 175 -5.30 -1.11 -21.32
CA VAL A 175 -3.93 -0.72 -20.95
C VAL A 175 -3.78 0.75 -20.59
N LEU A 176 -2.92 1.01 -19.60
CA LEU A 176 -2.33 2.30 -19.31
C LEU A 176 -0.91 2.29 -19.88
N GLN A 177 -0.65 3.12 -20.88
CA GLN A 177 0.69 3.37 -21.37
C GLN A 177 1.32 4.51 -20.58
N ILE A 178 2.53 4.27 -20.08
CA ILE A 178 3.34 5.26 -19.37
C ILE A 178 4.59 5.53 -20.20
N VAL A 179 4.81 6.80 -20.55
CA VAL A 179 6.02 7.27 -21.21
C VAL A 179 6.82 8.11 -20.21
N MET A 180 8.10 7.77 -20.03
CA MET A 180 9.06 8.55 -19.25
C MET A 180 10.27 8.83 -20.14
N SER A 181 10.67 10.10 -20.29
CA SER A 181 11.66 10.53 -21.30
C SER A 181 12.44 11.77 -20.85
N PRO A 182 13.75 11.90 -21.16
CA PRO A 182 14.46 13.16 -20.98
C PRO A 182 13.90 14.29 -21.87
N ASP A 183 13.29 13.93 -23.00
CA ASP A 183 12.70 14.83 -23.98
C ASP A 183 11.17 14.86 -23.90
N ARG A 184 10.56 15.88 -24.50
CA ARG A 184 9.09 16.01 -24.59
C ARG A 184 8.46 14.70 -25.11
N PRO A 185 7.38 14.20 -24.49
CA PRO A 185 6.51 14.87 -23.51
C PRO A 185 6.97 14.78 -22.04
N TYR A 186 8.19 14.30 -21.76
CA TYR A 186 8.75 14.06 -20.43
C TYR A 186 8.07 12.94 -19.65
N PHE A 187 6.85 13.17 -19.18
CA PHE A 187 6.02 12.18 -18.51
C PHE A 187 4.61 12.22 -19.08
N ARG A 188 4.16 11.11 -19.65
CA ARG A 188 2.83 10.99 -20.26
C ARG A 188 2.14 9.72 -19.80
N LEU A 189 0.87 9.87 -19.44
CA LEU A 189 -0.06 8.77 -19.25
C LEU A 189 -0.99 8.70 -20.45
N SER A 190 -1.30 7.51 -20.94
CA SER A 190 -2.19 7.35 -22.08
C SER A 190 -3.08 6.11 -21.96
N THR A 191 -4.35 6.28 -22.30
CA THR A 191 -5.35 5.22 -22.42
C THR A 191 -5.92 5.22 -23.82
N PHE A 192 -6.31 4.04 -24.30
CA PHE A 192 -6.84 3.81 -25.64
C PHE A 192 -8.17 3.05 -25.50
N GLY A 193 -9.25 3.80 -25.35
CA GLY A 193 -10.58 3.24 -25.15
C GLY A 193 -11.46 3.35 -26.39
N ASN A 194 -12.73 2.99 -26.24
CA ASN A 194 -13.67 2.90 -27.36
C ASN A 194 -13.95 4.25 -28.04
N ALA A 195 -13.87 5.34 -27.27
CA ALA A 195 -14.14 6.70 -27.74
C ALA A 195 -12.89 7.42 -28.31
N GLY A 196 -11.73 6.76 -28.30
CA GLY A 196 -10.46 7.32 -28.76
C GLY A 196 -9.36 7.23 -27.72
N SER A 197 -8.25 7.93 -27.98
CA SER A 197 -7.10 7.99 -27.08
C SER A 197 -7.15 9.22 -26.18
N THR A 198 -6.80 9.05 -24.91
CA THR A 198 -6.63 10.14 -23.95
C THR A 198 -5.16 10.22 -23.53
N HIS A 199 -4.65 11.43 -23.39
CA HIS A 199 -3.25 11.69 -23.01
C HIS A 199 -3.19 12.75 -21.91
N SER A 200 -2.46 12.45 -20.83
CA SER A 200 -2.17 13.40 -19.76
C SER A 200 -0.65 13.64 -19.70
N ASP A 201 -0.23 14.87 -19.98
CA ASP A 201 1.17 15.27 -20.08
C ASP A 201 1.61 16.08 -18.87
N PHE A 202 2.76 15.73 -18.30
CA PHE A 202 3.35 16.42 -17.17
C PHE A 202 4.74 16.93 -17.55
N SER A 203 4.89 18.25 -17.56
CA SER A 203 6.18 18.88 -17.82
C SER A 203 7.14 18.66 -16.66
N LYS A 204 8.43 18.46 -16.96
CA LYS A 204 9.50 18.40 -15.95
C LYS A 204 9.65 19.71 -15.15
N ASP A 205 9.25 20.84 -15.74
CA ASP A 205 9.35 22.18 -15.15
C ASP A 205 8.06 22.60 -14.41
N SER A 206 7.11 21.66 -14.21
CA SER A 206 5.88 21.91 -13.46
C SER A 206 6.15 22.09 -11.97
N ASP A 207 5.43 23.00 -11.30
CA ASP A 207 5.47 23.16 -9.83
C ASP A 207 5.03 21.90 -9.06
N MET A 208 4.38 20.97 -9.75
CA MET A 208 3.99 19.67 -9.21
C MET A 208 5.13 18.65 -9.23
N MET A 209 6.17 18.90 -10.03
CA MET A 209 7.33 18.03 -10.22
C MET A 209 8.40 18.37 -9.19
N GLU A 210 8.60 17.51 -8.19
CA GLU A 210 9.61 17.72 -7.14
C GLU A 210 10.99 17.16 -7.52
N ALA A 211 11.01 16.05 -8.27
CA ALA A 211 12.24 15.49 -8.82
C ALA A 211 11.97 14.82 -10.17
N PHE A 212 12.84 15.07 -11.14
CA PHE A 212 12.77 14.49 -12.47
C PHE A 212 14.12 13.91 -12.88
N ASN A 213 14.23 12.59 -12.90
CA ASN A 213 15.43 11.84 -13.23
C ASN A 213 15.10 10.78 -14.27
N CYS A 214 14.88 11.21 -15.52
CA CYS A 214 14.69 10.31 -16.64
C CYS A 214 15.94 10.32 -17.53
N ALA A 215 16.67 9.20 -17.57
CA ALA A 215 17.90 9.09 -18.35
C ALA A 215 17.65 8.58 -19.78
N GLN A 216 16.58 7.82 -19.99
CA GLN A 216 16.26 7.18 -21.27
C GLN A 216 14.76 7.21 -21.52
N THR A 217 14.35 7.44 -22.77
CA THR A 217 12.96 7.26 -23.19
C THR A 217 12.53 5.81 -23.03
N GLN A 218 11.57 5.56 -22.14
CA GLN A 218 10.88 4.28 -21.99
C GLN A 218 9.38 4.46 -22.15
N THR A 219 8.77 3.53 -22.88
CA THR A 219 7.33 3.41 -23.03
C THR A 219 6.94 2.01 -22.57
N ASN A 220 6.20 1.92 -21.47
CA ASN A 220 5.74 0.64 -20.93
C ASN A 220 4.21 0.67 -20.82
N ARG A 221 3.56 -0.48 -21.06
CA ARG A 221 2.10 -0.65 -20.94
C ARG A 221 1.80 -1.52 -19.74
N TYR A 222 0.69 -1.25 -19.06
CA TYR A 222 0.25 -2.00 -17.88
C TYR A 222 -1.26 -2.19 -17.96
N LYS A 223 -1.80 -3.31 -17.51
CA LYS A 223 -3.26 -3.50 -17.46
C LYS A 223 -3.90 -2.47 -16.52
N VAL A 224 -4.84 -1.66 -17.03
CA VAL A 224 -5.47 -0.57 -16.25
C VAL A 224 -6.12 -1.13 -14.99
N SER A 225 -6.77 -2.30 -15.10
CA SER A 225 -7.45 -2.98 -13.99
C SER A 225 -6.52 -3.30 -12.82
N LEU A 226 -5.24 -3.56 -13.09
CA LEU A 226 -4.24 -3.89 -12.07
C LEU A 226 -3.65 -2.64 -11.40
N ILE A 227 -3.56 -1.52 -12.13
CA ILE A 227 -3.03 -0.24 -11.61
C ILE A 227 -4.11 0.56 -10.87
N LYS A 228 -5.37 0.49 -11.31
CA LYS A 228 -6.47 1.30 -10.76
C LYS A 228 -6.60 1.25 -9.22
N PRO A 229 -6.37 0.12 -8.53
CA PRO A 229 -6.38 0.09 -7.06
C PRO A 229 -5.43 1.08 -6.39
N SER A 230 -4.31 1.43 -7.02
CA SER A 230 -3.33 2.39 -6.48
C SER A 230 -3.89 3.81 -6.28
N VAL A 231 -5.04 4.12 -6.90
CA VAL A 231 -5.78 5.38 -6.64
C VAL A 231 -6.15 5.53 -5.17
N LYS A 232 -6.41 4.43 -4.46
CA LYS A 232 -6.70 4.47 -3.01
C LYS A 232 -5.50 4.99 -2.22
N ALA A 233 -4.28 4.57 -2.59
CA ALA A 233 -3.05 5.08 -2.00
C ALA A 233 -2.78 6.53 -2.42
N LEU A 234 -2.99 6.88 -3.70
CA LEU A 234 -2.90 8.26 -4.18
C LEU A 234 -3.78 9.21 -3.37
N ALA A 235 -5.02 8.80 -3.09
CA ALA A 235 -6.00 9.63 -2.41
C ALA A 235 -5.59 10.08 -1.00
N SER A 236 -4.76 9.29 -0.32
CA SER A 236 -4.26 9.56 1.05
C SER A 236 -2.82 10.07 1.07
N SER A 237 -2.11 10.02 -0.06
CA SER A 237 -0.70 10.38 -0.14
C SER A 237 -0.48 11.87 -0.43
N VAL A 238 0.65 12.40 0.04
CA VAL A 238 1.09 13.77 -0.27
C VAL A 238 2.08 13.82 -1.43
N ARG A 239 2.86 12.74 -1.59
CA ARG A 239 3.86 12.58 -2.65
C ARG A 239 3.81 11.17 -3.21
N VAL A 240 4.15 11.06 -4.49
CA VAL A 240 4.33 9.79 -5.19
C VAL A 240 5.68 9.78 -5.90
N SER A 241 6.43 8.70 -5.71
CA SER A 241 7.61 8.35 -6.47
C SER A 241 7.26 7.28 -7.49
N ILE A 242 7.46 7.58 -8.77
CA ILE A 242 7.20 6.70 -9.92
C ILE A 242 8.54 6.26 -10.46
N ARG A 243 8.78 4.95 -10.56
CA ARG A 243 10.04 4.38 -11.04
C ARG A 243 9.78 3.28 -12.05
N THR A 244 10.63 3.20 -13.08
CA THR A 244 10.69 2.06 -13.99
C THR A 244 12.10 1.49 -14.02
N ASP A 245 12.21 0.16 -14.10
CA ASP A 245 13.49 -0.53 -14.28
C ASP A 245 13.76 -0.91 -15.74
N ASN A 246 14.86 -1.61 -15.98
CA ASN A 246 15.26 -2.12 -17.29
C ASN A 246 14.34 -3.20 -17.87
N ARG A 247 13.51 -3.86 -17.05
CA ARG A 247 12.50 -4.84 -17.48
C ARG A 247 11.17 -4.17 -17.79
N GLY A 248 11.04 -2.87 -17.53
CA GLY A 248 9.77 -2.16 -17.63
C GLY A 248 8.83 -2.40 -16.45
N PHE A 249 9.34 -2.94 -15.32
CA PHE A 249 8.53 -3.05 -14.11
C PHE A 249 8.24 -1.67 -13.55
N LEU A 250 7.01 -1.45 -13.12
CA LEU A 250 6.59 -0.21 -12.48
C LEU A 250 6.70 -0.34 -10.96
N SER A 251 7.25 0.67 -10.32
CA SER A 251 7.16 0.88 -8.88
C SER A 251 6.55 2.25 -8.58
N LEU A 252 5.41 2.25 -7.89
CA LEU A 252 4.76 3.45 -7.35
C LEU A 252 4.91 3.42 -5.83
N GLN A 253 5.60 4.41 -5.26
CA GLN A 253 5.75 4.55 -3.81
C GLN A 253 5.03 5.82 -3.36
N PHE A 254 4.04 5.66 -2.50
CA PHE A 254 3.17 6.69 -1.97
C PHE A 254 3.59 7.05 -0.55
N MET A 255 3.91 8.32 -0.32
CA MET A 255 4.18 8.85 1.02
C MET A 255 2.87 9.35 1.62
N ILE A 256 2.41 8.69 2.68
CA ILE A 256 1.20 9.05 3.42
C ILE A 256 1.64 9.71 4.72
N LYS A 257 1.17 10.94 4.95
CA LYS A 257 1.43 11.67 6.19
C LYS A 257 0.32 11.38 7.18
N LEU A 258 0.68 10.97 8.39
CA LEU A 258 -0.23 10.72 9.49
C LEU A 258 -0.53 12.01 10.28
N ASP A 259 -1.59 11.98 11.08
CA ASP A 259 -2.09 13.16 11.82
C ASP A 259 -1.08 13.66 12.88
N ASP A 260 -0.28 12.76 13.44
CA ASP A 260 0.81 13.05 14.39
C ASP A 260 2.09 13.55 13.71
N GLY A 261 2.08 13.69 12.37
CA GLY A 261 3.21 14.13 11.57
C GLY A 261 4.17 13.03 11.14
N GLN A 262 3.98 11.79 11.59
CA GLN A 262 4.73 10.64 11.11
C GLN A 262 4.43 10.34 9.63
N VAL A 263 5.25 9.51 9.01
CA VAL A 263 5.11 9.12 7.61
C VAL A 263 5.07 7.60 7.45
N CYS A 264 4.10 7.13 6.68
CA CYS A 264 3.98 5.75 6.25
C CYS A 264 4.15 5.66 4.73
N PHE A 265 4.62 4.51 4.26
CA PHE A 265 4.78 4.26 2.84
C PHE A 265 3.88 3.12 2.39
N VAL A 266 3.25 3.33 1.23
CA VAL A 266 2.56 2.27 0.48
C VAL A 266 3.28 2.12 -0.85
N GLU A 267 3.62 0.90 -1.23
CA GLU A 267 4.29 0.60 -2.49
C GLU A 267 3.41 -0.29 -3.36
N TYR A 268 3.37 -0.01 -4.65
CA TYR A 268 2.78 -0.86 -5.67
C TYR A 268 3.87 -1.25 -6.66
N TYR A 269 3.96 -2.54 -6.95
CA TYR A 269 4.77 -3.11 -8.02
C TYR A 269 3.82 -3.68 -9.08
N CYS A 270 4.11 -3.41 -10.36
CA CYS A 270 3.35 -3.95 -11.48
C CYS A 270 4.29 -4.40 -12.59
N VAL A 271 4.07 -5.60 -13.11
CA VAL A 271 4.73 -6.07 -14.33
C VAL A 271 4.15 -5.36 -15.56
N PRO A 272 4.96 -5.09 -16.59
CA PRO A 272 4.45 -4.58 -17.87
C PRO A 272 3.58 -5.63 -18.56
N ASP A 273 2.72 -5.16 -19.43
CA ASP A 273 1.92 -5.97 -20.35
C ASP A 273 2.74 -6.24 -21.61
N GLU A 274 3.05 -7.51 -21.88
CA GLU A 274 4.04 -7.93 -22.89
C GLU A 274 3.48 -8.07 -24.33
N ASP A 275 2.24 -7.65 -24.59
CA ASP A 275 1.56 -7.86 -25.89
C ASP A 275 2.10 -7.02 -27.07
N LEU A 276 3.37 -6.59 -27.07
CA LEU A 276 3.99 -5.84 -28.19
C LEU A 276 5.44 -6.27 -28.49
N ALA A 277 5.65 -7.56 -28.75
CA ALA A 277 6.85 -8.04 -29.44
C ALA A 277 6.57 -8.66 -30.83
N GLU A 278 5.33 -8.65 -31.32
CA GLU A 278 4.99 -9.10 -32.67
C GLU A 278 4.16 -8.03 -33.37
N GLU A 279 4.79 -7.31 -34.32
CA GLU A 279 4.20 -6.52 -35.43
C GLU A 279 5.03 -5.23 -35.72
N TYR A 280 6.33 -5.38 -35.95
CA TYR A 280 7.09 -4.46 -36.84
C TYR A 280 8.22 -5.25 -37.51
N ASP A 281 7.86 -6.26 -38.30
CA ASP A 281 8.69 -6.75 -39.40
C ASP A 281 7.76 -6.92 -40.61
N ASP A 282 7.67 -5.85 -41.41
CA ASP A 282 7.50 -5.87 -42.88
C ASP A 282 7.68 -4.46 -43.47
#